data_AF-T1BS24-F1
#
_entry.id   AF-T1BS24-F1
#
_cell.length_a   1.000
_cell.length_b   1.000
_cell.length_c   1.000
_cell.angle_alpha   90.00
_cell.angle_beta   90.00
_cell.angle_gamma   90.00
#
_symmetry.space_group_name_H-M   'P 1'
#
loop_
_entity.id
_entity.type
_entity.pdbx_description
1 polymer ?
#
loop_
_entity_poly.entity_id
_entity_poly.type
_entity_poly.pdbx_seq_one_letter_code
_entity_poly.pdbx_strand_id
1 'polypeptide(L)'
;MLAEELFALFKRRGVLWPSAEIYGGAQGLYDYGPSGLAVKRKVEEAWVGWFLGLSSDYYLIDPAELLPEAVVRASGHLENFADLEVVCEKCHTASRADALLEEHGVTNAEGLRVEEVSALLAEKAIPCPRWRGTGPEPSPARST
;
A
#
# COMPACT_ATOMS: atom_id res chain seq x y z
N MET A 1 -10.98 14.68 -10.29
CA MET A 1 -11.37 14.92 -11.70
C MET A 1 -10.62 14.02 -12.68
N LEU A 2 -9.36 14.27 -13.08
CA LEU A 2 -8.70 13.45 -14.13
C LEU A 2 -8.56 11.95 -13.75
N ALA A 3 -8.19 11.65 -12.51
CA ALA A 3 -8.03 10.27 -12.04
C ALA A 3 -9.35 9.49 -12.01
N GLU A 4 -10.44 10.12 -11.58
CA GLU A 4 -11.78 9.51 -11.51
C GLU A 4 -12.35 9.26 -12.91
N GLU A 5 -12.14 10.20 -13.83
CA GLU A 5 -12.54 10.05 -15.24
C GLU A 5 -11.79 8.91 -15.93
N LEU A 6 -10.47 8.81 -15.66
CA LEU A 6 -9.64 7.73 -16.18
C LEU A 6 -10.06 6.37 -15.61
N PHE A 7 -10.32 6.30 -14.30
CA PHE A 7 -10.79 5.06 -13.68
C PHE A 7 -12.16 4.63 -14.22
N ALA A 8 -13.08 5.58 -14.41
CA ALA A 8 -14.37 5.32 -15.04
C ALA A 8 -14.21 4.79 -16.48
N LEU A 9 -13.24 5.31 -17.24
CA LEU A 9 -12.90 4.79 -18.56
C LEU A 9 -12.36 3.35 -18.48
N PHE A 10 -11.42 3.08 -17.57
CA PHE A 10 -10.86 1.74 -17.36
C PHE A 10 -11.94 0.71 -17.04
N LYS A 11 -12.88 1.06 -16.17
CA LYS A 11 -14.03 0.22 -15.84
C LYS A 11 -14.92 -0.03 -17.07
N ARG A 12 -15.28 1.02 -17.82
CA ARG A 12 -16.11 0.90 -19.04
C ARG A 12 -15.43 0.12 -20.18
N ARG A 13 -14.10 0.11 -20.23
CA ARG A 13 -13.31 -0.56 -21.29
C ARG A 13 -12.77 -1.94 -20.89
N GLY A 14 -13.16 -2.45 -19.72
CA GLY A 14 -12.72 -3.75 -19.24
C GLY A 14 -11.21 -3.81 -19.00
N VAL A 15 -10.63 -2.74 -18.45
CA VAL A 15 -9.23 -2.68 -18.06
C VAL A 15 -9.07 -3.14 -16.61
N LEU A 16 -9.73 -2.45 -15.68
CA LEU A 16 -9.62 -2.69 -14.23
C LEU A 16 -10.97 -2.50 -13.56
N TRP A 17 -11.27 -3.37 -12.58
CA TRP A 17 -12.46 -3.30 -11.73
C TRP A 17 -12.06 -3.46 -10.26
N PRO A 18 -12.75 -2.80 -9.32
CA PRO A 18 -12.63 -3.15 -7.90
C PRO A 18 -12.97 -4.63 -7.70
N SER A 19 -12.11 -5.38 -7.01
CA SER A 19 -12.38 -6.79 -6.78
C SER A 19 -13.58 -6.97 -5.85
N ALA A 20 -14.41 -7.99 -6.10
CA ALA A 20 -15.64 -8.27 -5.36
C ALA A 20 -16.64 -7.08 -5.30
N GLU A 21 -16.69 -6.24 -6.34
CA GLU A 21 -17.49 -5.00 -6.36
C GLU A 21 -18.97 -5.21 -5.94
N ILE A 22 -19.62 -6.27 -6.42
CA ILE A 22 -21.04 -6.55 -6.13
C ILE A 22 -21.31 -6.92 -4.65
N TYR A 23 -20.25 -7.19 -3.88
CA TYR A 23 -20.30 -7.48 -2.45
C TYR A 23 -19.80 -6.32 -1.58
N GLY A 24 -19.62 -5.14 -2.17
CA GLY A 24 -19.11 -3.95 -1.47
C GLY A 24 -17.63 -3.65 -1.74
N GLY A 25 -16.95 -4.53 -2.49
CA GLY A 25 -15.55 -4.37 -2.86
C GLY A 25 -14.56 -4.62 -1.73
N ALA A 26 -13.29 -4.82 -2.08
CA ALA A 26 -12.19 -4.87 -1.14
C ALA A 26 -11.17 -3.77 -1.49
N GLN A 27 -10.92 -2.85 -0.55
CA GLN A 27 -9.98 -1.75 -0.76
C GLN A 27 -8.58 -2.31 -1.04
N GLY A 28 -7.92 -1.75 -2.07
CA GLY A 28 -6.60 -2.19 -2.50
C GLY A 28 -6.59 -3.42 -3.42
N LEU A 29 -7.73 -4.09 -3.63
CA LEU A 29 -7.82 -5.25 -4.53
C LEU A 29 -8.56 -4.90 -5.82
N TYR A 30 -8.00 -5.33 -6.95
CA TYR A 30 -8.55 -5.07 -8.27
C TYR A 30 -8.44 -6.29 -9.19
N ASP A 31 -9.45 -6.47 -10.03
CA ASP A 31 -9.49 -7.50 -11.05
C ASP A 31 -9.17 -6.88 -12.42
N TYR A 32 -8.27 -7.51 -13.18
CA TYR A 32 -7.97 -7.13 -14.55
C TYR A 32 -9.02 -7.69 -15.50
N GLY A 33 -9.71 -6.83 -16.23
CA GLY A 33 -10.61 -7.22 -17.31
C GLY A 33 -9.86 -7.67 -18.57
N PRO A 34 -10.55 -8.11 -19.64
CA PRO A 34 -9.91 -8.67 -20.83
C PRO A 34 -8.86 -7.75 -21.47
N SER A 35 -9.18 -6.46 -21.62
CA SER A 35 -8.26 -5.47 -22.18
C SER A 35 -7.08 -5.23 -21.24
N GLY A 36 -7.34 -5.16 -19.92
CA GLY A 36 -6.32 -4.91 -18.91
C GLY A 36 -5.33 -6.07 -18.77
N LEU A 37 -5.83 -7.31 -18.79
CA LEU A 37 -4.99 -8.50 -18.76
C LEU A 37 -4.09 -8.58 -19.99
N ALA A 38 -4.63 -8.26 -21.18
CA ALA A 38 -3.84 -8.23 -22.42
C ALA A 38 -2.73 -7.16 -22.35
N VAL A 39 -3.00 -6.00 -21.76
CA VAL A 39 -1.98 -4.96 -21.55
C VAL A 39 -0.96 -5.40 -20.50
N LYS A 40 -1.40 -5.93 -19.36
CA LYS A 40 -0.53 -6.44 -18.28
C LYS A 40 0.47 -7.46 -18.82
N ARG A 41 0.00 -8.47 -19.57
CA ARG A 41 0.87 -9.49 -20.18
C ARG A 41 1.91 -8.90 -21.12
N LYS A 42 1.52 -7.94 -21.98
CA LYS A 42 2.48 -7.28 -22.88
C LYS A 42 3.57 -6.51 -22.12
N VAL A 43 3.21 -5.87 -21.01
CA VAL A 43 4.18 -5.17 -20.16
C VAL A 43 5.12 -6.17 -19.48
N GLU A 44 4.60 -7.26 -18.94
CA GLU A 44 5.40 -8.34 -18.33
C GLU A 44 6.35 -8.98 -19.34
N GLU A 45 5.86 -9.35 -20.52
CA GLU A 45 6.65 -9.93 -21.61
C GLU A 45 7.77 -8.97 -22.07
N ALA A 46 7.46 -7.68 -22.23
CA ALA A 46 8.46 -6.68 -22.60
C ALA A 46 9.54 -6.51 -21.51
N TRP A 47 9.13 -6.50 -20.25
CA TRP A 47 10.04 -6.39 -19.10
C TRP A 47 10.95 -7.62 -19.02
N VAL A 48 10.37 -8.82 -19.03
CA VAL A 48 11.12 -10.09 -18.99
C VAL A 48 12.10 -10.19 -20.16
N GLY A 49 11.63 -9.92 -21.38
CA GLY A 49 12.46 -9.99 -22.58
C GLY A 49 13.63 -9.00 -22.55
N TRP A 50 13.41 -7.79 -22.02
CA TRP A 50 14.47 -6.81 -21.83
C TRP A 50 15.54 -7.31 -20.86
N PHE A 51 15.15 -7.72 -19.65
CA PHE A 51 16.11 -8.08 -18.60
C PHE A 51 16.85 -9.38 -18.91
N LEU A 52 16.18 -10.41 -19.41
CA LEU A 52 16.85 -11.66 -19.83
C LEU A 52 17.80 -11.42 -21.01
N GLY A 53 17.55 -10.40 -21.84
CA GLY A 53 18.46 -10.02 -22.91
C GLY A 53 19.78 -9.39 -22.45
N LEU A 54 19.90 -8.98 -21.18
CA LEU A 54 21.09 -8.32 -20.64
C LEU A 54 22.24 -9.29 -20.32
N SER A 55 21.94 -10.56 -20.04
CA SER A 55 22.93 -11.57 -19.68
C SER A 55 22.42 -12.98 -19.95
N SER A 56 23.31 -13.87 -20.39
CA SER A 56 23.02 -15.31 -20.53
C SER A 56 22.83 -16.03 -19.19
N ASP A 57 23.21 -15.39 -18.08
CA ASP A 57 23.19 -15.97 -16.74
C ASP A 57 21.93 -15.59 -15.94
N TYR A 58 20.93 -14.97 -16.59
CA TYR A 58 19.66 -14.66 -15.96
C TYR A 58 18.63 -15.74 -16.29
N TYR A 59 17.94 -16.22 -15.27
CA TYR A 59 16.97 -17.31 -15.37
C TYR A 59 15.68 -16.93 -14.65
N LEU A 60 14.54 -17.29 -15.26
CA LEU A 60 13.25 -17.18 -14.60
C LEU A 60 13.02 -18.40 -13.70
N ILE A 61 12.43 -18.14 -12.55
CA ILE A 61 11.93 -19.15 -11.63
C ILE A 61 10.52 -18.73 -11.18
N ASP A 62 9.70 -19.72 -10.81
CA ASP A 62 8.34 -19.52 -10.30
C ASP A 62 8.25 -20.12 -8.89
N PRO A 63 8.52 -19.33 -7.84
CA PRO A 63 8.50 -19.79 -6.46
C PRO A 63 7.08 -19.84 -5.87
N ALA A 64 6.88 -20.64 -4.83
CA ALA A 64 5.63 -20.61 -4.07
C ALA A 64 5.46 -19.27 -3.34
N GLU A 65 4.23 -18.73 -3.34
CA GLU A 65 3.89 -17.47 -2.67
C GLU A 65 3.71 -17.64 -1.16
N LEU A 66 3.28 -18.83 -0.71
CA LEU A 66 3.15 -19.16 0.71
C LEU A 66 4.48 -19.69 1.25
N LEU A 67 5.07 -18.92 2.16
CA LEU A 67 6.37 -19.23 2.76
C LEU A 67 6.24 -19.62 4.23
N PRO A 68 7.05 -20.57 4.74
CA PRO A 68 7.17 -20.82 6.16
C PRO A 68 7.67 -19.58 6.91
N GLU A 69 7.16 -19.35 8.12
CA GLU A 69 7.53 -18.20 8.95
C GLU A 69 9.05 -18.04 9.14
N ALA A 70 9.78 -19.15 9.27
CA ALA A 70 11.23 -19.14 9.42
C ALA A 70 11.95 -18.39 8.27
N VAL A 71 11.42 -18.45 7.05
CA VAL A 71 11.98 -17.74 5.88
C VAL A 71 11.74 -16.25 5.99
N VAL A 72 10.51 -15.85 6.34
CA VAL A 72 10.10 -14.45 6.54
C VAL A 72 10.83 -13.81 7.72
N ARG A 73 11.11 -14.60 8.77
CA ARG A 73 11.93 -14.21 9.91
C ARG A 73 13.39 -14.02 9.51
N ALA A 74 13.98 -14.99 8.81
CA ALA A 74 15.37 -14.94 8.38
C ALA A 74 15.66 -13.76 7.45
N SER A 75 14.69 -13.33 6.64
CA SER A 75 14.81 -12.14 5.78
C SER A 75 14.57 -10.82 6.52
N GLY A 76 14.22 -10.84 7.81
CA GLY A 76 13.97 -9.66 8.64
C GLY A 76 12.62 -8.99 8.44
N HIS A 77 11.71 -9.57 7.64
CA HIS A 77 10.41 -8.94 7.35
C HIS A 77 9.52 -8.84 8.58
N LEU A 78 9.60 -9.80 9.52
CA LEU A 78 8.80 -9.77 10.76
C LEU A 78 9.09 -8.54 11.64
N GLU A 79 10.28 -7.96 11.53
CA GLU A 79 10.71 -6.84 12.37
C GLU A 79 10.68 -5.51 11.62
N ASN A 80 10.89 -5.53 10.30
CA ASN A 80 11.16 -4.31 9.53
C ASN A 80 10.13 -4.01 8.45
N PHE A 81 9.21 -4.94 8.12
CA PHE A 81 8.21 -4.73 7.07
C PHE A 81 6.85 -4.35 7.69
N ALA A 82 6.83 -3.22 8.38
CA ALA A 82 5.63 -2.66 8.98
C ALA A 82 5.62 -1.14 8.86
N ASP A 83 4.50 -0.59 8.40
CA ASP A 83 4.26 0.85 8.46
C ASP A 83 3.84 1.24 9.88
N LEU A 84 4.10 2.49 10.28
CA LEU A 84 3.54 3.02 11.51
C LEU A 84 2.08 3.44 11.29
N GLU A 85 1.23 3.10 12.24
CA GLU A 85 -0.19 3.43 12.21
C GLU A 85 -0.55 4.35 13.36
N VAL A 86 -1.53 5.20 13.10
CA VAL A 86 -2.03 6.19 14.05
C VAL A 86 -3.52 5.93 14.21
N VAL A 87 -3.93 5.51 15.41
CA VAL A 87 -5.30 5.06 15.68
C VAL A 87 -6.02 6.08 16.56
N CYS A 88 -7.16 6.59 16.07
CA CYS A 88 -8.00 7.44 16.90
C CYS A 88 -8.76 6.60 17.93
N GLU A 89 -8.55 6.85 19.21
CA GLU A 89 -9.22 6.11 20.29
C GLU A 89 -10.75 6.20 20.26
N LYS A 90 -11.30 7.30 19.71
CA LYS A 90 -12.74 7.53 19.75
C LYS A 90 -13.50 6.89 18.59
N CYS A 91 -12.98 7.01 17.38
CA CYS A 91 -13.65 6.48 16.19
C CYS A 91 -12.96 5.25 15.60
N HIS A 92 -11.88 4.77 16.25
CA HIS A 92 -11.07 3.63 15.86
C HIS A 92 -10.63 3.65 14.40
N THR A 93 -10.57 4.86 13.81
CA THR A 93 -10.07 5.04 12.46
C THR A 93 -8.57 5.03 12.55
N ALA A 94 -7.99 4.14 11.76
CA ALA A 94 -6.58 3.94 11.66
C ALA A 94 -6.07 4.63 10.39
N SER A 95 -4.89 5.23 10.48
CA SER A 95 -4.29 5.99 9.39
C SER A 95 -2.80 5.72 9.38
N ARG A 96 -2.20 5.57 8.20
CA ARG A 96 -0.75 5.49 8.11
C ARG A 96 -0.13 6.79 8.63
N ALA A 97 0.86 6.65 9.51
CA ALA A 97 1.50 7.77 10.18
C ALA A 97 2.16 8.72 9.18
N ASP A 98 2.89 8.17 8.21
CA ASP A 98 3.62 8.93 7.19
C ASP A 98 2.68 9.78 6.33
N ALA A 99 1.65 9.17 5.75
CA ALA A 99 0.64 9.85 4.94
C ALA A 99 -0.08 10.94 5.75
N LEU A 100 -0.45 10.65 6.99
CA LEU A 100 -1.11 11.62 7.87
C LEU A 100 -0.20 12.81 8.16
N LEU A 101 1.09 12.58 8.42
CA LEU A 101 2.07 13.63 8.67
C LEU A 101 2.35 14.47 7.41
N GLU A 102 2.42 13.83 6.24
CA GLU A 102 2.62 14.48 4.94
C GLU A 102 1.46 15.38 4.54
N GLU A 103 0.22 14.97 4.77
CA GLU A 103 -0.96 15.81 4.61
C GLU A 103 -0.91 17.09 5.47
N HIS A 104 -0.12 17.07 6.55
CA HIS A 104 0.07 18.17 7.50
C HIS A 104 1.47 18.82 7.38
N GLY A 105 2.11 18.67 6.22
CA GLY A 105 3.30 19.40 5.82
C GLY A 105 4.60 18.91 6.46
N VAL A 106 4.66 17.67 6.94
CA VAL A 106 5.92 16.97 7.25
C VAL A 106 6.43 16.32 5.97
N THR A 107 7.66 16.61 5.58
CA THR A 107 8.29 15.97 4.42
C THR A 107 9.11 14.76 4.84
N ASN A 108 9.14 13.70 4.03
CA ASN A 108 9.92 12.48 4.29
C ASN A 108 9.56 11.84 5.64
N ALA A 109 8.26 11.64 5.88
CA ALA A 109 7.79 11.01 7.11
C ALA A 109 7.99 9.47 7.11
N GLU A 110 8.33 8.90 5.95
CA GLU A 110 8.74 7.50 5.81
C GLU A 110 9.99 7.19 6.65
N GLY A 111 9.95 6.14 7.46
CA GLY A 111 11.08 5.69 8.27
C GLY A 111 11.28 6.41 9.61
N LEU A 112 10.38 7.33 9.98
CA LEU A 112 10.36 7.89 11.34
C LEU A 112 10.09 6.81 12.38
N ARG A 113 10.69 6.94 13.57
CA ARG A 113 10.41 6.06 14.70
C ARG A 113 9.13 6.47 15.42
N VAL A 114 8.59 5.56 16.22
CA VAL A 114 7.35 5.78 16.99
C VAL A 114 7.41 7.04 17.84
N GLU A 115 8.55 7.30 18.47
CA GLU A 115 8.75 8.47 19.34
C GLU A 115 8.75 9.78 18.53
N GLU A 116 9.33 9.76 17.33
CA GLU A 116 9.41 10.91 16.43
C GLU A 116 8.03 11.23 15.84
N VAL A 117 7.29 10.20 15.43
CA VAL A 117 5.89 10.33 15.01
C VAL A 117 5.04 10.90 16.15
N SER A 118 5.19 10.38 17.37
CA SER A 118 4.45 10.87 18.55
C SER A 118 4.71 12.35 18.81
N ALA A 119 5.98 12.77 18.74
CA ALA A 119 6.37 14.16 18.96
C ALA A 119 5.77 15.08 17.89
N LEU A 120 5.82 14.69 16.61
CA LEU A 120 5.27 15.49 15.51
C LEU A 120 3.75 15.59 15.54
N LEU A 121 3.05 14.50 15.89
CA LEU A 121 1.59 14.51 16.06
C LEU A 121 1.17 15.50 17.17
N ALA A 122 1.91 15.51 18.28
CA ALA A 122 1.68 16.42 19.40
C ALA A 122 2.03 17.88 19.05
N GLU A 123 3.19 18.11 18.44
CA GLU A 123 3.67 19.45 18.06
C GLU A 123 2.71 20.13 17.08
N LYS A 124 2.26 19.40 16.05
CA LYS A 124 1.37 19.93 15.01
C LYS A 124 -0.11 19.85 15.38
N ALA A 125 -0.45 19.28 16.54
CA ALA A 125 -1.81 19.05 17.01
C ALA A 125 -2.71 18.44 15.91
N ILE A 126 -2.20 17.40 15.23
CA ILE A 126 -2.87 16.83 14.05
C ILE A 126 -4.18 16.17 14.49
N PRO A 127 -5.33 16.61 13.95
CA PRO A 127 -6.62 16.08 14.34
C PRO A 127 -6.90 14.75 13.64
N CYS A 128 -7.78 13.94 14.23
CA CYS A 128 -8.30 12.77 13.54
C CYS A 128 -9.02 13.18 12.22
N PRO A 129 -8.72 12.56 11.06
CA PRO A 129 -9.38 12.88 9.78
C PRO A 129 -10.91 12.75 9.82
N ARG A 130 -11.42 11.82 10.62
CA ARG A 130 -12.85 11.51 10.72
C ARG A 130 -13.57 12.25 11.85
N TRP A 131 -13.00 12.30 13.04
CA TRP A 131 -13.66 12.85 14.23
C TRP A 131 -13.26 14.31 14.56
N ARG A 132 -12.15 14.81 13.99
CA ARG A 132 -11.63 16.19 14.17
C ARG A 132 -11.34 16.63 15.62
N GLY A 133 -11.30 15.71 16.59
CA GLY A 133 -10.89 15.97 17.98
C GLY A 133 -9.45 15.54 18.30
N THR A 134 -9.05 15.63 19.57
CA THR A 134 -7.67 15.46 20.06
C THR A 134 -7.07 14.07 19.80
N GLY A 135 -5.75 14.07 19.74
CA GLY A 135 -4.93 13.30 18.81
C GLY A 135 -4.96 11.78 18.97
N PRO A 136 -4.89 11.05 17.84
CA PRO A 136 -4.70 9.60 17.80
C PRO A 136 -3.33 9.19 18.37
N GLU A 137 -3.26 8.03 19.03
CA GLU A 137 -1.99 7.48 19.51
C GLU A 137 -1.29 6.67 18.41
N PRO A 138 0.04 6.82 18.23
CA PRO A 138 0.78 5.99 17.30
C PRO A 138 1.04 4.60 17.90
N SER A 139 0.82 3.59 17.09
CA SER A 139 1.21 2.21 17.37
C SER A 139 1.83 1.59 16.13
N PRO A 140 2.71 0.57 16.25
CA PRO A 140 3.06 -0.24 15.09
C PRO A 140 1.77 -0.72 14.42
N ALA A 141 1.67 -0.64 13.09
CA ALA A 141 0.53 -1.23 12.39
C ALA A 141 0.42 -2.68 12.82
N ARG A 142 -0.72 -3.07 13.39
CA ARG A 142 -0.92 -4.47 13.73
C ARG A 142 -1.02 -5.21 12.42
N SER A 143 -0.12 -6.17 12.19
CA SER A 143 -0.32 -7.14 11.11
C SER A 143 -1.64 -7.85 11.38
N THR A 144 -2.65 -7.56 10.58
CA THR A 144 -3.88 -8.35 10.53
C THR A 144 -3.58 -9.76 10.04
#